data_AF-A0A1G9QTR4-F1
#
_entry.id   AF-A0A1G9QTR4-F1
#
_cell.length_a   1.000
_cell.length_b   1.000
_cell.length_c   1.000
_cell.angle_alpha   90.00
_cell.angle_beta   90.00
_cell.angle_gamma   90.00
#
_symmetry.space_group_name_H-M   'P 1'
#
loop_
_entity.id
_entity.type
_entity.pdbx_description
1 polymer ?
#
loop_
_entity_poly.entity_id
_entity_poly.type
_entity_poly.pdbx_seq_one_letter_code
_entity_poly.pdbx_strand_id
1 'polypeptide(L)'
;MYDYAIAWDWLTFAVRWLHVITAIAWIGSSFYFVALDLGLKKHPGLPVGAYGEEWQVHGGGFYHIQKYLVAPANMPEHLIWFKWESYVTWLSGFGMLCLVYYAGADLYLIDPNVLDVSKPVAIAISLGSIAFGWLAYDTICKSPFGRDNTRLMVLLYFILVGMAWGYTQLFTGRAAFLHLGAFTATIMSANVFFIIIPNQKVVVGDLIAGRTPDAKYGVIAKQRSTHNNYLTLPVLFLMLSNHYPLAFGTQYNWIIASLVFLMGVTIRHYFNTRHANKGNPTWTWLVTALLFVVIMWLSTVPKILAGGEEAKISAAQQPFVTAEAFPKVRDTVLGRCSMCHAKEPGWEGIVVPPKGVMLETDTEIANHAREIYLQAGRSHAMPPANVTGVSDEERQLLVAWYESVVNGGKTQ
;
A
#
# COMPACT_ATOMS: atom_id res chain seq x y z
N MET A 1 0.15 -30.28 5.01
CA MET A 1 -0.88 -29.23 4.80
C MET A 1 -1.04 -28.32 6.01
N TYR A 2 -0.82 -28.80 7.24
CA TYR A 2 -0.54 -27.94 8.41
C TYR A 2 0.72 -27.10 8.22
N ASP A 3 1.77 -27.72 7.68
CA ASP A 3 2.98 -27.03 7.24
C ASP A 3 2.65 -25.95 6.21
N TYR A 4 1.59 -26.09 5.42
CA TYR A 4 1.21 -25.07 4.44
C TYR A 4 0.60 -23.84 5.10
N ALA A 5 -0.34 -23.99 6.04
CA ALA A 5 -0.91 -22.82 6.73
C ALA A 5 0.14 -22.05 7.54
N ILE A 6 1.03 -22.78 8.23
CA ILE A 6 2.13 -22.21 9.02
C ILE A 6 3.20 -21.61 8.10
N ALA A 7 3.68 -22.35 7.08
CA ALA A 7 4.66 -21.84 6.13
C ALA A 7 4.11 -20.65 5.32
N TRP A 8 2.81 -20.63 5.00
CA TRP A 8 2.17 -19.51 4.31
C TRP A 8 2.13 -18.26 5.19
N ASP A 9 1.86 -18.42 6.49
CA ASP A 9 1.86 -17.30 7.43
C ASP A 9 3.28 -16.73 7.60
N TRP A 10 4.28 -17.60 7.78
CA TRP A 10 5.70 -17.21 7.82
C TRP A 10 6.19 -16.61 6.49
N LEU A 11 5.76 -17.15 5.35
CA LEU A 11 6.07 -16.60 4.03
C LEU A 11 5.48 -15.20 3.87
N THR A 12 4.20 -15.03 4.22
CA THR A 12 3.53 -13.72 4.20
C THR A 12 4.24 -12.73 5.12
N PHE A 13 4.67 -13.18 6.30
CA PHE A 13 5.44 -12.36 7.24
C PHE A 13 6.81 -11.98 6.67
N ALA A 14 7.56 -12.93 6.13
CA ALA A 14 8.87 -12.69 5.53
C ALA A 14 8.80 -11.72 4.34
N VAL A 15 7.83 -11.90 3.44
CA VAL A 15 7.63 -11.00 2.29
C VAL A 15 7.19 -9.62 2.76
N ARG A 16 6.31 -9.51 3.76
CA ARG A 16 5.92 -8.22 4.36
C ARG A 16 7.12 -7.52 4.99
N TRP A 17 7.96 -8.26 5.71
CA TRP A 17 9.14 -7.71 6.36
C TRP A 17 10.14 -7.18 5.33
N LEU A 18 10.42 -7.95 4.28
CA LEU A 18 11.22 -7.52 3.13
C LEU A 18 10.63 -6.27 2.47
N HIS A 19 9.31 -6.24 2.26
CA HIS A 19 8.63 -5.12 1.64
C HIS A 19 8.79 -3.83 2.45
N VAL A 20 8.61 -3.88 3.77
CA VAL A 20 8.78 -2.71 4.64
C VAL A 20 10.22 -2.20 4.61
N ILE A 21 11.21 -3.09 4.72
CA ILE A 21 12.64 -2.71 4.66
C ILE A 21 12.96 -1.99 3.35
N THR A 22 12.56 -2.58 2.23
CA THR A 22 12.87 -2.06 0.89
C THR A 22 12.11 -0.77 0.60
N ALA A 23 10.86 -0.66 1.05
CA ALA A 23 10.08 0.57 0.95
C ALA A 23 10.73 1.73 1.73
N ILE A 24 11.23 1.48 2.96
CA ILE A 24 11.97 2.48 3.75
C ILE A 24 13.23 2.93 3.01
N ALA A 25 14.01 1.98 2.47
CA ALA A 25 15.22 2.30 1.71
C ALA A 25 14.91 3.15 0.45
N TRP A 26 13.86 2.79 -0.29
CA TRP A 26 13.46 3.51 -1.50
C TRP A 26 12.91 4.91 -1.21
N ILE A 27 12.01 5.03 -0.24
CA ILE A 27 11.41 6.32 0.12
C ILE A 27 12.45 7.25 0.75
N GLY A 28 13.31 6.71 1.62
CA GLY A 28 14.40 7.45 2.24
C GLY A 28 15.37 8.02 1.20
N SER A 29 15.86 7.17 0.29
CA SER A 29 16.73 7.61 -0.81
C SER A 29 16.04 8.62 -1.72
N SER A 30 14.77 8.40 -2.08
CA SER A 30 14.01 9.34 -2.92
C SER A 30 13.88 10.71 -2.26
N PHE A 31 13.53 10.78 -0.98
CA PHE A 31 13.42 12.04 -0.25
C PHE A 31 14.77 12.74 -0.12
N TYR A 32 15.84 11.98 0.16
CA TYR A 32 17.19 12.50 0.21
C TYR A 32 17.62 13.13 -1.12
N PHE A 33 17.50 12.41 -2.23
CA PHE A 33 17.92 12.93 -3.53
C PHE A 33 17.11 14.12 -4.00
N VAL A 34 15.80 14.16 -3.70
CA VAL A 34 14.97 15.34 -4.01
C VAL A 34 15.37 16.53 -3.13
N ALA A 35 15.65 16.31 -1.84
CA ALA A 35 16.13 17.38 -0.96
C ALA A 35 17.48 17.93 -1.43
N LEU A 36 18.43 17.03 -1.76
CA LEU A 36 19.73 17.39 -2.33
C LEU A 36 19.57 18.21 -3.62
N ASP A 37 18.77 17.72 -4.57
CA ASP A 37 18.54 18.38 -5.86
C ASP A 37 17.95 19.79 -5.74
N LEU A 38 17.05 19.98 -4.77
CA LEU A 38 16.42 21.28 -4.50
C LEU A 38 17.33 22.20 -3.67
N GLY A 39 18.21 21.64 -2.84
CA GLY A 39 19.12 22.37 -1.96
C GLY A 39 20.36 22.95 -2.65
N LEU A 40 20.77 22.38 -3.80
CA LEU A 40 22.00 22.73 -4.52
C LEU A 40 22.25 24.24 -4.59
N LYS A 41 23.42 24.66 -4.10
CA LYS A 41 23.90 26.02 -4.15
C LYS A 41 24.62 26.29 -5.47
N LYS A 42 24.41 27.49 -6.01
CA LYS A 42 25.10 28.01 -7.19
C LYS A 42 25.95 29.21 -6.79
N HIS A 43 27.20 29.23 -7.24
CA HIS A 43 28.11 30.36 -7.04
C HIS A 43 29.16 30.41 -8.16
N PRO A 44 29.86 31.54 -8.35
CA PRO A 44 30.83 31.71 -9.44
C PRO A 44 32.04 30.76 -9.37
N GLY A 45 32.36 30.24 -8.17
CA GLY A 45 33.49 29.33 -7.95
C GLY A 45 33.19 27.85 -8.21
N LEU A 46 32.03 27.51 -8.80
CA LEU A 46 31.71 26.13 -9.16
C LEU A 46 32.69 25.61 -10.22
N PRO A 47 33.04 24.30 -10.20
CA PRO A 47 33.79 23.69 -11.28
C PRO A 47 33.09 23.85 -12.64
N VAL A 48 33.88 23.91 -13.71
CA VAL A 48 33.36 24.03 -15.07
C VAL A 48 32.39 22.89 -15.37
N GLY A 49 31.17 23.23 -15.79
CA GLY A 49 30.11 22.27 -16.12
C GLY A 49 29.26 21.80 -14.94
N ALA A 50 29.61 22.16 -13.69
CA ALA A 50 28.77 21.86 -12.53
C ALA A 50 27.51 22.74 -12.52
N TYR A 51 26.37 22.12 -12.23
CA TYR A 51 25.09 22.81 -12.10
C TYR A 51 24.91 23.42 -10.71
N GLY A 52 25.48 22.79 -9.69
CA GLY A 52 25.43 23.22 -8.30
C GLY A 52 26.14 22.22 -7.39
N GLU A 53 26.38 22.65 -6.16
CA GLU A 53 27.01 21.83 -5.13
C GLU A 53 26.23 21.84 -3.81
N GLU A 54 26.50 20.86 -2.96
CA GLU A 54 25.99 20.80 -1.60
C GLU A 54 27.05 20.24 -0.66
N TRP A 55 27.10 20.79 0.55
CA TRP A 55 27.93 20.30 1.64
C TRP A 55 27.04 19.68 2.71
N GLN A 56 27.32 18.43 3.06
CA GLN A 56 26.52 17.69 4.04
C GLN A 56 27.41 17.08 5.10
N VAL A 57 26.90 17.02 6.33
CA VAL A 57 27.56 16.36 7.46
C VAL A 57 26.82 15.09 7.82
N HIS A 58 27.53 13.97 7.87
CA HIS A 58 26.98 12.70 8.35
C HIS A 58 28.10 11.78 8.82
N GLY A 59 27.83 10.91 9.79
CA GLY A 59 28.80 9.91 10.26
C GLY A 59 30.12 10.48 10.79
N GLY A 60 30.14 11.72 11.27
CA GLY A 60 31.36 12.39 11.76
C GLY A 60 32.25 13.02 10.68
N GLY A 61 31.82 13.04 9.41
CA GLY A 61 32.56 13.63 8.29
C GLY A 61 31.74 14.59 7.44
N PHE A 62 32.39 15.16 6.42
CA PHE A 62 31.80 16.08 5.45
C PHE A 62 31.77 15.45 4.06
N TYR A 63 30.62 15.53 3.41
CA TYR A 63 30.41 15.16 2.01
C TYR A 63 30.32 16.44 1.18
N HIS A 64 31.12 16.52 0.12
CA HIS A 64 31.04 17.57 -0.90
C HIS A 64 30.49 16.96 -2.18
N ILE A 65 29.24 17.29 -2.51
CA ILE A 65 28.53 16.69 -3.63
C ILE A 65 28.36 17.75 -4.71
N GLN A 66 28.80 17.43 -5.92
CA GLN A 66 28.65 18.29 -7.09
C GLN A 66 27.77 17.60 -8.11
N LYS A 67 26.74 18.30 -8.59
CA LYS A 67 25.85 17.78 -9.62
C LYS A 67 26.22 18.35 -10.97
N TYR A 68 26.37 17.49 -11.96
CA TYR A 68 26.61 17.86 -13.35
C TYR A 68 25.37 17.49 -14.20
N LEU A 69 24.96 18.38 -15.11
CA LEU A 69 23.88 18.08 -16.08
C LEU A 69 24.40 17.42 -17.37
N VAL A 70 25.69 17.56 -17.62
CA VAL A 70 26.46 16.94 -18.70
C VAL A 70 27.68 16.24 -18.08
N ALA A 71 28.52 15.52 -18.83
CA ALA A 71 29.68 14.88 -18.22
C ALA A 71 30.60 15.91 -17.57
N PRO A 72 31.12 15.60 -16.37
CA PRO A 72 32.33 16.26 -15.91
C PRO A 72 33.51 15.88 -16.81
N ALA A 73 34.56 16.70 -16.82
CA ALA A 73 35.78 16.45 -17.58
C ALA A 73 36.41 15.08 -17.26
N ASN A 74 36.28 14.61 -16.01
CA ASN A 74 36.71 13.29 -15.57
C ASN A 74 35.51 12.55 -14.95
N MET A 75 34.91 11.62 -15.69
CA MET A 75 33.87 10.73 -15.15
C MET A 75 34.52 9.48 -14.55
N PRO A 76 34.21 9.12 -13.28
CA PRO A 76 34.75 7.90 -12.69
C PRO A 76 34.18 6.64 -13.36
N GLU A 77 34.98 5.57 -13.41
CA GLU A 77 34.53 4.26 -13.93
C GLU A 77 33.43 3.64 -13.08
N HIS A 78 33.44 3.92 -11.77
CA HIS A 78 32.48 3.38 -10.83
C HIS A 78 31.28 4.32 -10.62
N LEU A 79 30.09 3.88 -11.03
CA LEU A 79 28.82 4.58 -10.86
C LEU A 79 27.82 3.73 -10.06
N ILE A 80 27.27 4.30 -8.99
CA ILE A 80 26.20 3.67 -8.20
C ILE A 80 24.83 4.05 -8.78
N TRP A 81 24.00 3.05 -9.03
CA TRP A 81 22.66 3.22 -9.60
C TRP A 81 21.58 2.88 -8.57
N PHE A 82 20.89 3.91 -8.07
CA PHE A 82 19.77 3.78 -7.13
C PHE A 82 18.51 3.33 -7.87
N LYS A 83 18.40 2.01 -8.07
CA LYS A 83 17.28 1.37 -8.78
C LYS A 83 16.71 0.17 -8.02
N TRP A 84 17.55 -0.53 -7.26
CA TRP A 84 17.20 -1.79 -6.63
C TRP A 84 16.18 -1.61 -5.51
N GLU A 85 16.26 -0.50 -4.79
CA GLU A 85 15.32 -0.16 -3.74
C GLU A 85 13.89 -0.09 -4.31
N SER A 86 13.71 0.59 -5.45
CA SER A 86 12.42 0.64 -6.16
C SER A 86 11.98 -0.74 -6.67
N TYR A 87 12.90 -1.48 -7.31
CA TYR A 87 12.55 -2.73 -7.97
C TYR A 87 12.14 -3.80 -6.97
N VAL A 88 12.92 -3.95 -5.89
CA VAL A 88 12.62 -4.93 -4.84
C VAL A 88 11.40 -4.52 -4.02
N THR A 89 11.17 -3.22 -3.80
CA THR A 89 9.91 -2.75 -3.17
C THR A 89 8.70 -3.16 -4.00
N TRP A 90 8.75 -2.98 -5.33
CA TRP A 90 7.64 -3.38 -6.19
C TRP A 90 7.47 -4.90 -6.25
N LEU A 91 8.55 -5.66 -6.40
CA LEU A 91 8.49 -7.13 -6.44
C LEU A 91 7.93 -7.71 -5.13
N SER A 92 8.39 -7.23 -3.98
CA SER A 92 7.89 -7.65 -2.68
C SER A 92 6.45 -7.19 -2.43
N GLY A 93 6.08 -5.98 -2.87
CA GLY A 93 4.71 -5.46 -2.77
C GLY A 93 3.73 -6.22 -3.65
N PHE A 94 4.12 -6.54 -4.88
CA PHE A 94 3.36 -7.41 -5.78
C PHE A 94 3.26 -8.83 -5.22
N GLY A 95 4.35 -9.34 -4.62
CA GLY A 95 4.32 -10.58 -3.86
C GLY A 95 3.27 -10.57 -2.74
N MET A 96 3.19 -9.49 -1.96
CA MET A 96 2.15 -9.31 -0.94
C MET A 96 0.73 -9.26 -1.53
N LEU A 97 0.55 -8.62 -2.69
CA LEU A 97 -0.74 -8.59 -3.40
C LEU A 97 -1.17 -10.00 -3.79
N CYS A 98 -0.26 -10.80 -4.35
CA CYS A 98 -0.51 -12.19 -4.69
C CYS A 98 -0.81 -13.05 -3.46
N LEU A 99 0.01 -12.96 -2.40
CA LEU A 99 -0.08 -13.81 -1.21
C LEU A 99 -1.31 -13.50 -0.35
N VAL A 100 -1.72 -12.23 -0.26
CA VAL A 100 -2.83 -11.83 0.62
C VAL A 100 -4.13 -11.64 -0.15
N TYR A 101 -4.11 -10.90 -1.26
CA TYR A 101 -5.33 -10.49 -1.94
C TYR A 101 -5.76 -11.45 -3.05
N TYR A 102 -4.83 -12.08 -3.76
CA TYR A 102 -5.21 -13.02 -4.82
C TYR A 102 -5.43 -14.43 -4.28
N ALA A 103 -4.55 -14.92 -3.40
CA ALA A 103 -4.76 -16.21 -2.75
C ALA A 103 -5.99 -16.20 -1.82
N GLY A 104 -6.25 -15.07 -1.14
CA GLY A 104 -7.41 -14.85 -0.28
C GLY A 104 -8.53 -14.03 -0.93
N ALA A 105 -8.72 -14.13 -2.24
CA ALA A 105 -9.60 -13.23 -3.01
C ALA A 105 -11.06 -13.18 -2.51
N ASP A 106 -11.62 -14.31 -2.07
CA ASP A 106 -13.02 -14.34 -1.56
C ASP A 106 -13.22 -13.44 -0.34
N LEU A 107 -12.17 -13.30 0.48
CA LEU A 107 -12.26 -12.60 1.76
C LEU A 107 -11.74 -11.16 1.64
N TYR A 108 -10.65 -10.97 0.90
CA TYR A 108 -9.94 -9.69 0.89
C TYR A 108 -10.22 -8.85 -0.34
N LEU A 109 -10.54 -9.45 -1.49
CA LEU A 109 -10.66 -8.74 -2.78
C LEU A 109 -12.12 -8.53 -3.19
N ILE A 110 -12.93 -9.58 -3.15
CA ILE A 110 -14.28 -9.61 -3.72
C ILE A 110 -15.30 -9.23 -2.64
N ASP A 111 -16.23 -8.34 -3.01
CA ASP A 111 -17.43 -8.07 -2.23
C ASP A 111 -18.64 -8.44 -3.10
N PRO A 112 -19.34 -9.56 -2.82
CA PRO A 112 -20.50 -10.00 -3.59
C PRO A 112 -21.65 -8.98 -3.61
N ASN A 113 -21.70 -8.07 -2.63
CA ASN A 113 -22.72 -7.01 -2.58
C ASN A 113 -22.38 -5.81 -3.46
N VAL A 114 -21.12 -5.72 -3.93
CA VAL A 114 -20.64 -4.67 -4.84
C VAL A 114 -20.58 -5.20 -6.27
N LEU A 115 -19.85 -6.30 -6.46
CA LEU A 115 -19.69 -6.95 -7.76
C LEU A 115 -19.47 -8.46 -7.54
N ASP A 116 -20.51 -9.25 -7.79
CA ASP A 116 -20.45 -10.71 -7.72
C ASP A 116 -19.76 -11.28 -8.97
N VAL A 117 -18.46 -11.51 -8.86
CA VAL A 117 -17.61 -12.08 -9.91
C VAL A 117 -16.74 -13.20 -9.35
N SER A 118 -16.34 -14.12 -10.23
CA SER A 118 -15.42 -15.19 -9.85
C SER A 118 -14.01 -14.67 -9.55
N LYS A 119 -13.25 -15.42 -8.74
CA LYS A 119 -11.85 -15.09 -8.40
C LYS A 119 -10.97 -14.73 -9.59
N PRO A 120 -10.95 -15.53 -10.68
CA PRO A 120 -10.08 -15.22 -11.82
C PRO A 120 -10.44 -13.89 -12.48
N VAL A 121 -11.72 -13.55 -12.53
CA VAL A 121 -12.20 -12.28 -13.09
C VAL A 121 -11.78 -11.11 -12.21
N ALA A 122 -11.97 -11.19 -10.89
CA ALA A 122 -11.54 -10.15 -9.96
C ALA A 122 -10.03 -9.90 -10.01
N ILE A 123 -9.22 -10.97 -10.07
CA ILE A 123 -7.76 -10.89 -10.20
C ILE A 123 -7.37 -10.29 -11.55
N ALA A 124 -8.03 -10.70 -12.64
CA ALA A 124 -7.78 -10.14 -13.97
C ALA A 124 -8.11 -8.64 -14.05
N ILE A 125 -9.21 -8.21 -13.43
CA ILE A 125 -9.57 -6.78 -13.31
C ILE A 125 -8.49 -6.04 -12.52
N SER A 126 -8.02 -6.60 -11.39
CA SER A 126 -6.95 -6.00 -10.59
C SER A 126 -5.67 -5.81 -11.40
N LEU A 127 -5.14 -6.89 -11.99
CA LEU A 127 -3.92 -6.86 -12.81
C LEU A 127 -4.09 -5.94 -14.03
N GLY A 128 -5.24 -6.03 -14.70
CA GLY A 128 -5.58 -5.21 -15.85
C GLY A 128 -5.60 -3.72 -15.49
N SER A 129 -6.19 -3.35 -14.35
CA SER A 129 -6.26 -1.96 -13.90
C SER A 129 -4.88 -1.38 -13.60
N ILE A 130 -3.98 -2.16 -12.97
CA ILE A 130 -2.61 -1.73 -12.66
C ILE A 130 -1.79 -1.57 -13.95
N ALA A 131 -1.86 -2.54 -14.87
CA ALA A 131 -1.14 -2.49 -16.14
C ALA A 131 -1.65 -1.36 -17.05
N PHE A 132 -2.97 -1.25 -17.21
CA PHE A 132 -3.60 -0.18 -17.97
C PHE A 132 -3.29 1.20 -17.40
N GLY A 133 -3.30 1.31 -16.07
CA GLY A 133 -2.94 2.52 -15.35
C GLY A 133 -1.59 3.09 -15.73
N TRP A 134 -0.56 2.24 -15.74
CA TRP A 134 0.78 2.63 -16.17
C TRP A 134 0.81 3.09 -17.62
N LEU A 135 0.21 2.31 -18.53
CA LEU A 135 0.21 2.63 -19.96
C LEU A 135 -0.48 3.97 -20.22
N ALA A 136 -1.68 4.17 -19.66
CA ALA A 136 -2.43 5.41 -19.78
C ALA A 136 -1.63 6.60 -19.21
N TYR A 137 -1.09 6.46 -18.01
CA TYR A 137 -0.26 7.49 -17.39
C TYR A 137 0.98 7.84 -18.23
N ASP A 138 1.69 6.85 -18.76
CA ASP A 138 2.88 7.09 -19.57
C ASP A 138 2.54 7.78 -20.89
N THR A 139 1.47 7.35 -21.56
CA THR A 139 0.96 8.00 -22.78
C THR A 139 0.56 9.45 -22.53
N ILE A 140 -0.18 9.74 -21.44
CA ILE A 140 -0.60 11.10 -21.09
C ILE A 140 0.62 12.00 -20.88
N CYS A 141 1.63 11.52 -20.15
CA CYS A 141 2.84 12.31 -19.89
C CYS A 141 3.71 12.51 -21.13
N LYS A 142 3.67 11.59 -22.11
CA LYS A 142 4.35 11.75 -23.41
C LYS A 142 3.57 12.65 -24.39
N SER A 143 2.29 12.88 -24.15
CA SER A 143 1.45 13.74 -24.98
C SER A 143 1.82 15.23 -24.84
N PRO A 144 1.34 16.13 -25.72
CA PRO A 144 1.54 17.57 -25.59
C PRO A 144 1.06 18.13 -24.24
N PHE A 145 0.05 17.49 -23.63
CA PHE A 145 -0.45 17.86 -22.30
C PHE A 145 0.61 17.69 -21.22
N GLY A 146 1.52 16.73 -21.39
CA GLY A 146 2.61 16.46 -20.47
C GLY A 146 3.71 17.54 -20.42
N ARG A 147 3.63 18.60 -21.24
CA ARG A 147 4.62 19.70 -21.20
C ARG A 147 4.38 20.67 -20.03
N ASP A 148 3.16 20.74 -19.51
CA ASP A 148 2.81 21.55 -18.34
C ASP A 148 2.60 20.64 -17.12
N ASN A 149 3.58 20.62 -16.23
CA ASN A 149 3.56 19.77 -15.04
C ASN A 149 2.39 20.08 -14.10
N THR A 150 1.94 21.33 -14.01
CA THR A 150 0.86 21.71 -13.09
C THR A 150 -0.47 21.19 -13.63
N ARG A 151 -0.76 21.44 -14.91
CA ARG A 151 -1.97 20.90 -15.55
C ARG A 151 -1.98 19.39 -15.56
N LEU A 152 -0.84 18.78 -15.82
CA LEU A 152 -0.65 17.32 -15.75
C LEU A 152 -1.00 16.77 -14.37
N MET A 153 -0.43 17.33 -13.30
CA MET A 153 -0.70 16.88 -11.93
C MET A 153 -2.18 17.03 -11.54
N VAL A 154 -2.84 18.12 -11.96
CA VAL A 154 -4.28 18.32 -11.72
C VAL A 154 -5.13 17.27 -12.46
N LEU A 155 -4.82 17.00 -13.74
CA LEU A 155 -5.51 15.94 -14.49
C LEU A 155 -5.30 14.57 -13.84
N LEU A 156 -4.05 14.23 -13.49
CA LEU A 156 -3.72 12.97 -12.83
C LEU A 156 -4.43 12.82 -11.49
N TYR A 157 -4.61 13.92 -10.75
CA TYR A 157 -5.43 13.91 -9.53
C TYR A 157 -6.87 13.50 -9.82
N PHE A 158 -7.54 14.09 -10.81
CA PHE A 158 -8.90 13.68 -11.16
C PHE A 158 -9.00 12.24 -11.68
N ILE A 159 -7.98 11.76 -12.40
CA ILE A 159 -7.89 10.35 -12.78
C ILE A 159 -7.78 9.47 -11.53
N LEU A 160 -6.96 9.84 -10.54
CA LEU A 160 -6.85 9.12 -9.27
C LEU A 160 -8.16 9.12 -8.48
N VAL A 161 -8.91 10.22 -8.48
CA VAL A 161 -10.26 10.28 -7.89
C VAL A 161 -11.20 9.30 -8.61
N GLY A 162 -11.19 9.29 -9.95
CA GLY A 162 -11.98 8.35 -10.75
C GLY A 162 -11.59 6.89 -10.49
N MET A 163 -10.29 6.60 -10.34
CA MET A 163 -9.80 5.26 -9.97
C MET A 163 -10.19 4.88 -8.54
N ALA A 164 -10.13 5.81 -7.59
CA ALA A 164 -10.55 5.58 -6.21
C ALA A 164 -12.04 5.21 -6.17
N TRP A 165 -12.88 5.97 -6.87
CA TRP A 165 -14.29 5.64 -7.01
C TRP A 165 -14.49 4.30 -7.72
N GLY A 166 -13.84 4.09 -8.88
CA GLY A 166 -13.95 2.85 -9.65
C GLY A 166 -13.60 1.61 -8.84
N TYR A 167 -12.52 1.63 -8.06
CA TYR A 167 -12.16 0.50 -7.21
C TYR A 167 -13.19 0.21 -6.12
N THR A 168 -13.89 1.21 -5.59
CA THR A 168 -14.98 0.98 -4.63
C THR A 168 -16.24 0.39 -5.26
N GLN A 169 -16.36 0.43 -6.59
CA GLN A 169 -17.41 -0.24 -7.34
C GLN A 169 -17.01 -1.66 -7.81
N LEU A 170 -15.77 -2.08 -7.54
CA LEU A 170 -15.21 -3.35 -8.03
C LEU A 170 -14.77 -4.28 -6.90
N PHE A 171 -14.26 -3.72 -5.80
CA PHE A 171 -13.61 -4.45 -4.73
C PHE A 171 -14.16 -4.07 -3.35
N THR A 172 -13.82 -4.87 -2.33
CA THR A 172 -14.04 -4.49 -0.94
C THR A 172 -13.44 -3.11 -0.65
N GLY A 173 -14.01 -2.32 0.27
CA GLY A 173 -13.45 -1.00 0.63
C GLY A 173 -11.98 -1.07 1.04
N ARG A 174 -11.61 -2.14 1.75
CA ARG A 174 -10.22 -2.45 2.13
C ARG A 174 -9.33 -2.69 0.91
N ALA A 175 -9.76 -3.54 -0.02
CA ALA A 175 -9.03 -3.78 -1.26
C ALA A 175 -8.96 -2.53 -2.12
N ALA A 176 -10.00 -1.70 -2.19
CA ALA A 176 -10.01 -0.49 -2.98
C ALA A 176 -8.89 0.47 -2.57
N PHE A 177 -8.69 0.69 -1.27
CA PHE A 177 -7.59 1.51 -0.76
C PHE A 177 -6.22 0.92 -1.10
N LEU A 178 -6.05 -0.38 -0.85
CA LEU A 178 -4.78 -1.02 -1.15
C LEU A 178 -4.48 -1.01 -2.66
N HIS A 179 -5.46 -1.26 -3.52
CA HIS A 179 -5.31 -1.28 -4.97
C HIS A 179 -5.02 0.12 -5.52
N LEU A 180 -5.63 1.17 -4.97
CA LEU A 180 -5.28 2.54 -5.30
C LEU A 180 -3.82 2.85 -4.93
N GLY A 181 -3.37 2.38 -3.77
CA GLY A 181 -1.96 2.42 -3.37
C GLY A 181 -1.07 1.65 -4.34
N ALA A 182 -1.43 0.40 -4.67
CA ALA A 182 -0.65 -0.50 -5.54
C ALA A 182 -0.56 0.02 -6.99
N PHE A 183 -1.66 0.57 -7.51
CA PHE A 183 -1.73 1.27 -8.79
C PHE A 183 -0.72 2.42 -8.83
N THR A 184 -0.78 3.30 -7.83
CA THR A 184 0.09 4.47 -7.75
C THR A 184 1.55 4.08 -7.53
N ALA A 185 1.83 3.12 -6.64
CA ALA A 185 3.17 2.59 -6.40
C ALA A 185 3.75 1.89 -7.63
N THR A 186 2.92 1.22 -8.44
CA THR A 186 3.34 0.60 -9.69
C THR A 186 3.72 1.66 -10.71
N ILE A 187 2.94 2.74 -10.86
CA ILE A 187 3.33 3.88 -11.69
C ILE A 187 4.68 4.44 -11.25
N MET A 188 4.89 4.59 -9.94
CA MET A 188 6.14 5.11 -9.40
C MET A 188 7.33 4.19 -9.69
N SER A 189 7.19 2.88 -9.52
CA SER A 189 8.28 1.93 -9.79
C SER A 189 8.55 1.80 -11.30
N ALA A 190 7.49 1.79 -12.11
CA ALA A 190 7.59 1.76 -13.57
C ALA A 190 8.25 3.03 -14.13
N ASN A 191 8.02 4.20 -13.52
CA ASN A 191 8.78 5.43 -13.81
C ASN A 191 10.29 5.21 -13.65
N VAL A 192 10.70 4.54 -12.58
CA VAL A 192 12.12 4.23 -12.34
C VAL A 192 12.63 3.25 -13.40
N PHE A 193 11.91 2.15 -13.61
CA PHE A 193 12.35 1.04 -14.45
C PHE A 193 12.36 1.37 -15.95
N PHE A 194 11.27 1.94 -16.48
CA PHE A 194 11.09 2.15 -17.93
C PHE A 194 11.56 3.52 -18.42
N ILE A 195 11.64 4.53 -17.54
CA ILE A 195 11.90 5.92 -17.96
C ILE A 195 13.20 6.46 -17.37
N ILE A 196 13.32 6.50 -16.04
CA ILE A 196 14.44 7.19 -15.36
C ILE A 196 15.76 6.47 -15.62
N ILE A 197 15.87 5.18 -15.28
CA ILE A 197 17.12 4.43 -15.42
C ILE A 197 17.55 4.30 -16.89
N PRO A 198 16.68 3.96 -17.85
CA PRO A 198 17.07 3.91 -19.26
C PRO A 198 17.56 5.26 -19.79
N ASN A 199 16.87 6.36 -19.49
CA ASN A 199 17.31 7.69 -19.91
C ASN A 199 18.66 8.08 -19.31
N GLN A 200 18.88 7.77 -18.03
CA GLN A 200 20.18 8.00 -17.39
C GLN A 200 21.30 7.17 -18.03
N LYS A 201 21.03 5.91 -18.41
CA LYS A 201 22.00 5.07 -19.13
C LYS A 201 22.34 5.62 -20.52
N VAL A 202 21.36 6.15 -21.26
CA VAL A 202 21.62 6.81 -22.54
C VAL A 202 22.52 8.01 -22.35
N VAL A 203 22.23 8.87 -21.36
CA VAL A 203 23.06 10.03 -21.04
C VAL A 203 24.48 9.60 -20.69
N VAL A 204 24.66 8.63 -19.79
CA VAL A 204 26.00 8.12 -19.42
C VAL A 204 26.72 7.52 -20.63
N GLY A 205 26.03 6.78 -21.50
CA GLY A 205 26.61 6.18 -22.69
C GLY A 205 27.09 7.22 -23.71
N ASP A 206 26.34 8.30 -23.93
CA ASP A 206 26.77 9.41 -24.77
C ASP A 206 28.01 10.10 -24.20
N LEU A 207 28.05 10.28 -22.88
CA LEU A 207 29.16 10.89 -22.17
C LEU A 207 30.45 10.08 -22.26
N ILE A 208 30.38 8.76 -22.04
CA ILE A 208 31.52 7.86 -22.19
C ILE A 208 32.05 7.90 -23.63
N ALA A 209 31.17 8.07 -24.62
CA ALA A 209 31.53 8.14 -26.02
C ALA A 209 31.99 9.55 -26.48
N GLY A 210 32.14 10.51 -25.57
CA GLY A 210 32.55 11.89 -25.89
C GLY A 210 31.50 12.71 -26.65
N ARG A 211 30.23 12.28 -26.65
CA ARG A 211 29.11 13.00 -27.27
C ARG A 211 28.42 13.91 -26.26
N THR A 212 27.83 15.00 -26.74
CA THR A 212 26.95 15.84 -25.92
C THR A 212 25.58 15.19 -25.77
N PRO A 213 25.11 14.84 -24.55
CA PRO A 213 23.82 14.20 -24.37
C PRO A 213 22.66 15.16 -24.61
N ASP A 214 21.56 14.62 -25.11
CA ASP A 214 20.33 15.38 -25.29
C ASP A 214 19.69 15.71 -23.93
N ALA A 215 19.53 17.01 -23.64
CA ALA A 215 18.95 17.52 -22.40
C ALA A 215 17.52 17.01 -22.15
N LYS A 216 16.78 16.58 -23.20
CA LYS A 216 15.41 16.06 -23.07
C LYS A 216 15.32 14.88 -22.11
N TYR A 217 16.35 14.01 -22.08
CA TYR A 217 16.35 12.81 -21.23
C TYR A 217 16.33 13.15 -19.75
N GLY A 218 17.11 14.18 -19.36
CA GLY A 218 17.12 14.70 -18.00
C GLY A 218 15.80 15.36 -17.61
N VAL A 219 15.17 16.11 -18.52
CA VAL A 219 13.86 16.75 -18.29
C VAL A 219 12.77 15.70 -18.07
N ILE A 220 12.71 14.67 -18.92
CA ILE A 220 11.74 13.58 -18.80
C ILE A 220 11.93 12.84 -17.47
N ALA A 221 13.18 12.47 -17.13
CA ALA A 221 13.47 11.78 -15.87
C ALA A 221 13.09 12.63 -14.64
N LYS A 222 13.36 13.93 -14.69
CA LYS A 222 13.02 14.88 -13.61
C LYS A 222 11.51 15.01 -13.42
N GLN A 223 10.73 15.05 -14.50
CA GLN A 223 9.26 15.07 -14.41
C GLN A 223 8.75 13.85 -13.64
N ARG A 224 9.19 12.65 -14.03
CA ARG A 224 8.75 11.40 -13.38
C ARG A 224 9.18 11.30 -11.92
N SER A 225 10.41 11.72 -11.62
CA SER A 225 10.91 11.81 -10.24
C SER A 225 10.07 12.78 -9.39
N THR A 226 9.65 13.91 -9.97
CA THR A 226 8.79 14.89 -9.28
C THR A 226 7.42 14.29 -8.96
N HIS A 227 6.80 13.56 -9.89
CA HIS A 227 5.54 12.87 -9.62
C HIS A 227 5.69 11.85 -8.50
N ASN A 228 6.72 11.00 -8.57
CA ASN A 228 7.01 10.02 -7.52
C ASN A 228 7.14 10.68 -6.14
N ASN A 229 7.83 11.83 -6.07
CA ASN A 229 7.99 12.55 -4.82
C ASN A 229 6.66 12.98 -4.19
N TYR A 230 5.75 13.57 -4.96
CA TYR A 230 4.44 14.02 -4.47
C TYR A 230 3.49 12.84 -4.13
N LEU A 231 3.59 11.72 -4.85
CA LEU A 231 2.75 10.54 -4.66
C LEU A 231 3.20 9.63 -3.50
N THR A 232 4.40 9.85 -2.96
CA THR A 232 4.99 8.95 -1.95
C THR A 232 4.18 8.92 -0.64
N LEU A 233 3.85 10.09 -0.07
CA LEU A 233 3.12 10.14 1.21
C LEU A 233 1.69 9.60 1.12
N PRO A 234 0.90 9.92 0.08
CA PRO A 234 -0.40 9.28 -0.13
C PRO A 234 -0.31 7.75 -0.24
N VAL A 235 0.66 7.24 -1.00
CA VAL A 235 0.87 5.80 -1.14
C VAL A 235 1.17 5.14 0.20
N LEU A 236 2.03 5.74 1.03
CA LEU A 236 2.30 5.24 2.38
C LEU A 236 1.02 5.13 3.21
N PHE A 237 0.18 6.17 3.20
CA PHE A 237 -1.10 6.13 3.92
C PHE A 237 -2.00 5.01 3.40
N LEU A 238 -2.18 4.90 2.08
CA LEU A 238 -3.04 3.89 1.47
C LEU A 238 -2.56 2.47 1.79
N MET A 239 -1.25 2.22 1.79
CA MET A 239 -0.68 0.92 2.15
C MET A 239 -0.89 0.58 3.64
N LEU A 240 -0.79 1.58 4.52
CA LEU A 240 -0.99 1.42 5.97
C LEU A 240 -2.47 1.42 6.39
N SER A 241 -3.37 1.89 5.52
CA SER A 241 -4.80 2.03 5.81
C SER A 241 -5.49 0.75 6.26
N ASN A 242 -4.95 -0.42 5.88
CA ASN A 242 -5.40 -1.74 6.33
C ASN A 242 -5.47 -1.91 7.86
N HIS A 243 -4.76 -1.07 8.61
CA HIS A 243 -4.77 -1.07 10.08
C HIS A 243 -5.82 -0.14 10.68
N TYR A 244 -6.53 0.64 9.87
CA TYR A 244 -7.45 1.69 10.29
C TYR A 244 -8.78 1.57 9.54
N PRO A 245 -9.71 0.68 9.99
CA PRO A 245 -10.98 0.44 9.32
C PRO A 245 -11.83 1.70 9.06
N LEU A 246 -11.75 2.70 9.93
CA LEU A 246 -12.44 3.98 9.76
C LEU A 246 -12.06 4.72 8.45
N ALA A 247 -10.88 4.44 7.89
CA ALA A 247 -10.47 5.05 6.62
C ALA A 247 -11.21 4.46 5.41
N PHE A 248 -11.55 3.17 5.45
CA PHE A 248 -12.08 2.45 4.27
C PHE A 248 -13.48 1.85 4.45
N GLY A 249 -13.96 1.72 5.69
CA GLY A 249 -15.24 1.10 6.07
C GLY A 249 -16.45 2.04 6.01
N THR A 250 -16.35 3.14 5.27
CA THR A 250 -17.38 4.18 5.10
C THR A 250 -17.75 4.31 3.63
N GLN A 251 -18.97 4.74 3.31
CA GLN A 251 -19.39 5.03 1.93
C GLN A 251 -18.57 6.16 1.29
N TYR A 252 -17.93 7.00 2.11
CA TYR A 252 -17.08 8.09 1.66
C TYR A 252 -15.61 7.67 1.49
N ASN A 253 -15.32 6.37 1.52
CA ASN A 253 -13.97 5.83 1.39
C ASN A 253 -13.22 6.38 0.16
N TRP A 254 -13.83 6.46 -1.02
CA TRP A 254 -13.17 7.04 -2.22
C TRP A 254 -12.86 8.54 -2.06
N ILE A 255 -13.70 9.29 -1.34
CA ILE A 255 -13.46 10.70 -1.00
C ILE A 255 -12.28 10.79 -0.02
N ILE A 256 -12.28 9.96 1.02
CA ILE A 256 -11.19 9.90 2.00
C ILE A 256 -9.86 9.61 1.29
N ALA A 257 -9.83 8.59 0.42
CA ALA A 257 -8.65 8.28 -0.38
C ALA A 257 -8.18 9.48 -1.22
N SER A 258 -9.12 10.22 -1.82
CA SER A 258 -8.84 11.41 -2.61
C SER A 258 -8.30 12.58 -1.78
N LEU A 259 -8.80 12.78 -0.56
CA LEU A 259 -8.32 13.82 0.36
C LEU A 259 -6.93 13.49 0.91
N VAL A 260 -6.63 12.20 1.13
CA VAL A 260 -5.30 11.73 1.53
C VAL A 260 -4.24 12.08 0.47
N PHE A 261 -4.59 12.00 -0.83
CA PHE A 261 -3.70 12.49 -1.88
C PHE A 261 -3.38 13.98 -1.73
N LEU A 262 -4.39 14.81 -1.46
CA LEU A 262 -4.18 16.24 -1.23
C LEU A 262 -3.32 16.50 0.00
N MET A 263 -3.54 15.79 1.11
CA MET A 263 -2.70 15.90 2.31
C MET A 263 -1.24 15.57 2.02
N GLY A 264 -0.98 14.47 1.31
CA GLY A 264 0.38 14.11 0.96
C GLY A 264 1.04 15.15 0.04
N VAL A 265 0.28 15.72 -0.89
CA VAL A 265 0.74 16.80 -1.77
C VAL A 265 1.07 18.07 -0.98
N THR A 266 0.21 18.52 -0.07
CA THR A 266 0.45 19.74 0.73
C THR A 266 1.65 19.57 1.66
N ILE A 267 1.80 18.41 2.31
CA ILE A 267 2.96 18.10 3.14
C ILE A 267 4.24 18.08 2.29
N ARG A 268 4.25 17.38 1.14
CA ARG A 268 5.43 17.37 0.26
C ARG A 268 5.74 18.74 -0.30
N HIS A 269 4.73 19.54 -0.62
CA HIS A 269 4.90 20.90 -1.11
C HIS A 269 5.64 21.78 -0.09
N TYR A 270 5.33 21.65 1.20
CA TYR A 270 6.04 22.33 2.27
C TYR A 270 7.53 21.99 2.26
N PHE A 271 7.87 20.70 2.35
CA PHE A 271 9.27 20.26 2.41
C PHE A 271 10.03 20.62 1.14
N ASN A 272 9.43 20.42 -0.03
CA ASN A 272 10.07 20.77 -1.31
C ASN A 272 10.35 22.28 -1.41
N THR A 273 9.43 23.13 -0.98
CA THR A 273 9.60 24.59 -1.01
C THR A 273 10.70 25.04 -0.04
N ARG A 274 10.76 24.42 1.15
CA ARG A 274 11.81 24.66 2.15
C ARG A 274 13.18 24.23 1.63
N HIS A 275 13.31 23.02 1.08
CA HIS A 275 14.55 22.52 0.49
C HIS A 275 15.02 23.41 -0.67
N ALA A 276 14.09 23.90 -1.48
CA ALA A 276 14.37 24.83 -2.58
C ALA A 276 14.74 26.25 -2.12
N ASN A 277 14.77 26.54 -0.82
CA ASN A 277 14.97 27.88 -0.25
C ASN A 277 14.00 28.95 -0.80
N LYS A 278 12.76 28.56 -1.15
CA LYS A 278 11.73 29.44 -1.73
C LYS A 278 10.79 30.08 -0.70
N GLY A 279 11.14 30.00 0.59
CA GLY A 279 10.35 30.52 1.70
C GLY A 279 9.77 29.44 2.60
N ASN A 280 8.78 29.81 3.40
CA ASN A 280 8.16 28.95 4.41
C ASN A 280 6.64 28.91 4.23
N PRO A 281 6.09 28.00 3.39
CA PRO A 281 4.66 27.97 3.06
C PRO A 281 3.85 27.33 4.19
N THR A 282 3.77 27.97 5.36
CA THR A 282 3.10 27.41 6.55
C THR A 282 1.61 27.14 6.36
N TRP A 283 0.97 27.79 5.39
CA TRP A 283 -0.43 27.56 5.01
C TRP A 283 -0.72 26.09 4.65
N THR A 284 0.28 25.34 4.15
CA THR A 284 0.09 23.92 3.80
C THR A 284 -0.26 23.07 5.01
N TRP A 285 0.22 23.43 6.20
CA TRP A 285 -0.11 22.73 7.45
C TRP A 285 -1.56 22.99 7.85
N LEU A 286 -2.04 24.22 7.71
CA LEU A 286 -3.45 24.55 7.95
C LEU A 286 -4.36 23.78 7.00
N VAL A 287 -4.05 23.76 5.69
CA VAL A 287 -4.83 22.99 4.71
C VAL A 287 -4.79 21.49 5.04
N THR A 288 -3.63 20.95 5.39
CA THR A 288 -3.49 19.53 5.78
C THR A 288 -4.33 19.20 7.02
N ALA A 289 -4.33 20.07 8.03
CA ALA A 289 -5.12 19.88 9.25
C ALA A 289 -6.62 19.93 8.95
N LEU A 290 -7.07 20.88 8.12
CA LEU A 290 -8.47 20.96 7.70
C LEU A 290 -8.91 19.72 6.90
N LEU A 291 -8.08 19.26 5.95
CA LEU A 291 -8.33 18.02 5.21
C LEU A 291 -8.43 16.81 6.16
N PHE A 292 -7.56 16.74 7.17
CA PHE A 292 -7.59 15.68 8.17
C PHE A 292 -8.86 15.71 9.01
N VAL A 293 -9.32 16.89 9.45
CA VAL A 293 -10.59 17.05 10.17
C VAL A 293 -11.77 16.62 9.30
N VAL A 294 -11.78 16.96 8.00
CA VAL A 294 -12.81 16.51 7.07
C VAL A 294 -12.78 14.99 6.91
N ILE A 295 -11.60 14.37 6.79
CA ILE A 295 -11.47 12.90 6.76
C ILE A 295 -12.01 12.27 8.04
N MET A 296 -11.65 12.80 9.21
CA MET A 296 -12.17 12.31 10.49
C MET A 296 -13.69 12.38 10.52
N TRP A 297 -14.29 13.49 10.10
CA TRP A 297 -15.74 13.63 10.02
C TRP A 297 -16.36 12.63 9.04
N LEU A 298 -15.83 12.48 7.83
CA LEU A 298 -16.32 11.50 6.85
C LEU A 298 -16.16 10.04 7.31
N SER A 299 -15.20 9.78 8.19
CA SER A 299 -14.97 8.46 8.80
C SER A 299 -15.95 8.13 9.92
N THR A 300 -16.54 9.14 10.56
CA THR A 300 -17.51 8.97 11.65
C THR A 300 -18.95 9.04 11.18
N VAL A 301 -19.23 9.56 9.97
CA VAL A 301 -20.58 9.45 9.38
C VAL A 301 -20.82 7.97 9.09
N PRO A 302 -21.64 7.30 9.91
CA PRO A 302 -21.82 5.89 9.75
C PRO A 302 -22.53 5.68 8.41
N LYS A 303 -22.12 4.64 7.69
CA LYS A 303 -23.11 3.87 6.95
C LYS A 303 -24.13 3.53 8.04
N ILE A 304 -25.34 4.11 7.98
CA ILE A 304 -26.48 3.57 8.72
C ILE A 304 -26.33 2.06 8.57
N LEU A 305 -26.34 1.35 9.70
CA LEU A 305 -26.47 -0.09 9.80
C LEU A 305 -27.80 -0.50 9.13
N ALA A 306 -27.90 -0.25 7.82
CA ALA A 306 -29.04 -0.50 6.99
C ALA A 306 -28.88 -1.94 6.52
N GLY A 307 -29.45 -2.86 7.31
CA GLY A 307 -29.56 -4.29 7.02
C GLY A 307 -28.21 -4.99 6.97
N GLY A 308 -27.88 -5.94 7.84
CA GLY A 308 -28.77 -7.06 8.11
C GLY A 308 -29.08 -7.87 6.85
N GLU A 309 -28.23 -7.83 5.81
CA GLU A 309 -28.14 -8.99 4.93
C GLU A 309 -27.13 -9.95 5.58
N GLU A 310 -27.64 -11.10 6.02
CA GLU A 310 -26.82 -12.22 6.47
C GLU A 310 -25.75 -12.46 5.40
N ALA A 311 -24.48 -12.38 5.81
CA ALA A 311 -23.37 -12.73 4.94
C ALA A 311 -23.64 -14.14 4.40
N LYS A 312 -23.78 -14.27 3.08
CA LYS A 312 -24.01 -15.57 2.45
C LYS A 312 -22.77 -16.44 2.64
N ILE A 313 -22.96 -17.70 3.03
CA ILE A 313 -21.85 -18.65 3.14
C ILE A 313 -21.31 -18.89 1.73
N SER A 314 -20.06 -18.53 1.49
CA SER A 314 -19.38 -18.85 0.22
C SER A 314 -19.10 -20.36 0.14
N ALA A 315 -19.06 -20.91 -1.07
CA ALA A 315 -18.83 -22.34 -1.31
C ALA A 315 -17.53 -22.87 -0.67
N ALA A 316 -16.52 -22.01 -0.46
CA ALA A 316 -15.28 -22.37 0.22
C ALA A 316 -15.42 -22.49 1.75
N GLN A 317 -16.44 -21.87 2.34
CA GLN A 317 -16.70 -21.83 3.78
C GLN A 317 -17.74 -22.87 4.22
N GLN A 318 -18.58 -23.34 3.29
CA GLN A 318 -19.58 -24.36 3.56
C GLN A 318 -19.02 -25.61 4.29
N PRO A 319 -17.84 -26.15 3.92
CA PRO A 319 -17.29 -27.32 4.59
C PRO A 319 -16.99 -27.10 6.08
N PHE A 320 -16.69 -25.86 6.49
CA PHE A 320 -16.41 -25.51 7.88
C PHE A 320 -17.66 -25.51 8.76
N VAL A 321 -18.80 -25.08 8.21
CA VAL A 321 -20.11 -25.12 8.90
C VAL A 321 -20.65 -26.54 8.98
N THR A 322 -20.45 -27.36 7.95
CA THR A 322 -20.97 -28.74 7.89
C THR A 322 -20.08 -29.76 8.62
N ALA A 323 -18.92 -29.35 9.15
CA ALA A 323 -18.01 -30.24 9.84
C ALA A 323 -18.63 -30.80 11.12
N GLU A 324 -18.39 -32.07 11.43
CA GLU A 324 -18.96 -32.74 12.61
C GLU A 324 -18.63 -32.02 13.93
N ALA A 325 -17.42 -31.48 14.05
CA ALA A 325 -16.97 -30.76 15.23
C ALA A 325 -17.54 -29.33 15.35
N PHE A 326 -18.19 -28.81 14.30
CA PHE A 326 -18.60 -27.41 14.22
C PHE A 326 -19.55 -26.96 15.34
N PRO A 327 -20.56 -27.74 15.78
CA PRO A 327 -21.41 -27.32 16.89
C PRO A 327 -20.62 -27.04 18.18
N LYS A 328 -19.65 -27.90 18.51
CA LYS A 328 -18.79 -27.71 19.69
C LYS A 328 -17.86 -26.51 19.51
N VAL A 329 -17.32 -26.33 18.31
CA VAL A 329 -16.50 -25.15 17.97
C VAL A 329 -17.29 -23.87 18.13
N ARG A 330 -18.52 -23.84 17.61
CA ARG A 330 -19.42 -22.70 17.74
C ARG A 330 -19.63 -22.36 19.20
N ASP A 331 -19.94 -23.35 20.04
CA ASP A 331 -20.15 -23.13 21.47
C ASP A 331 -18.89 -22.57 22.14
N THR A 332 -17.69 -23.08 21.80
CA THR A 332 -16.41 -22.54 22.26
C THR A 332 -16.21 -21.10 21.81
N VAL A 333 -16.44 -20.78 20.53
CA VAL A 333 -16.23 -19.43 19.97
C VAL A 333 -17.22 -18.44 20.57
N LEU A 334 -18.50 -18.80 20.68
CA LEU A 334 -19.52 -17.98 21.33
C LEU A 334 -19.18 -17.73 22.80
N GLY A 335 -18.74 -18.76 23.53
CA GLY A 335 -18.39 -18.65 24.95
C GLY A 335 -17.09 -17.89 25.22
N ARG A 336 -16.12 -17.93 24.30
CA ARG A 336 -14.76 -17.42 24.55
C ARG A 336 -14.37 -16.19 23.76
N CYS A 337 -15.00 -15.93 22.61
CA CYS A 337 -14.55 -14.91 21.66
C CYS A 337 -15.59 -13.81 21.45
N SER A 338 -16.88 -14.16 21.43
CA SER A 338 -17.96 -13.22 21.04
C SER A 338 -18.18 -12.09 22.04
N MET A 339 -17.70 -12.22 23.29
CA MET A 339 -17.66 -11.11 24.26
C MET A 339 -16.93 -9.87 23.72
N CYS A 340 -15.89 -10.06 22.90
CA CYS A 340 -15.14 -8.97 22.25
C CYS A 340 -15.46 -8.87 20.75
N HIS A 341 -15.89 -9.97 20.13
CA HIS A 341 -16.13 -10.11 18.70
C HIS A 341 -17.63 -10.25 18.39
N ALA A 342 -18.44 -9.32 18.90
CA ALA A 342 -19.86 -9.21 18.63
C ALA A 342 -20.19 -7.85 18.02
N LYS A 343 -21.36 -7.73 17.38
CA LYS A 343 -21.94 -6.48 16.90
C LYS A 343 -22.02 -5.44 18.02
N GLU A 344 -22.38 -5.89 19.22
CA GLU A 344 -22.34 -5.11 20.45
C GLU A 344 -21.43 -5.82 21.45
N PRO A 345 -20.11 -5.48 21.50
CA PRO A 345 -19.17 -6.14 22.40
C PRO A 345 -19.57 -5.93 23.87
N GLY A 346 -19.49 -7.00 24.67
CA GLY A 346 -19.82 -6.99 26.09
C GLY A 346 -18.64 -6.70 27.01
N TRP A 347 -17.44 -6.47 26.48
CA TRP A 347 -16.23 -6.20 27.25
C TRP A 347 -16.02 -4.69 27.48
N GLU A 348 -15.82 -4.29 28.74
CA GLU A 348 -15.64 -2.88 29.10
C GLU A 348 -14.45 -2.24 28.35
N GLY A 349 -14.71 -1.10 27.70
CA GLY A 349 -13.71 -0.39 26.89
C GLY A 349 -13.61 -0.85 25.44
N ILE A 350 -14.31 -1.92 25.03
CA ILE A 350 -14.46 -2.32 23.63
C ILE A 350 -15.85 -1.88 23.16
N VAL A 351 -15.88 -0.79 22.37
CA VAL A 351 -17.14 -0.23 21.85
C VAL A 351 -17.50 -0.79 20.48
N VAL A 352 -16.51 -1.35 19.76
CA VAL A 352 -16.63 -1.91 18.41
C VAL A 352 -15.74 -3.16 18.35
N PRO A 353 -16.16 -4.27 17.70
CA PRO A 353 -15.36 -5.48 17.64
C PRO A 353 -13.96 -5.20 17.05
N PRO A 354 -12.87 -5.69 17.66
CA PRO A 354 -11.52 -5.48 17.15
C PRO A 354 -11.40 -5.92 15.69
N LYS A 355 -10.85 -5.03 14.86
CA LYS A 355 -10.72 -5.20 13.40
C LYS A 355 -12.05 -5.43 12.65
N GLY A 356 -13.19 -5.17 13.28
CA GLY A 356 -14.52 -5.43 12.71
C GLY A 356 -14.86 -6.92 12.60
N VAL A 357 -14.13 -7.80 13.31
CA VAL A 357 -14.37 -9.24 13.29
C VAL A 357 -15.53 -9.56 14.23
N MET A 358 -16.64 -10.04 13.67
CA MET A 358 -17.80 -10.54 14.40
C MET A 358 -17.79 -12.08 14.34
N LEU A 359 -18.25 -12.73 15.40
CA LEU A 359 -18.23 -14.18 15.59
C LEU A 359 -19.52 -14.65 16.30
N GLU A 360 -20.68 -14.10 15.91
CA GLU A 360 -21.98 -14.38 16.55
C GLU A 360 -22.79 -15.43 15.78
N THR A 361 -22.54 -15.56 14.48
CA THR A 361 -23.26 -16.48 13.60
C THR A 361 -22.36 -17.58 13.06
N ASP A 362 -22.98 -18.70 12.66
CA ASP A 362 -22.26 -19.82 12.06
C ASP A 362 -21.44 -19.39 10.83
N THR A 363 -22.01 -18.50 10.01
CA THR A 363 -21.33 -17.95 8.82
C THR A 363 -20.12 -17.11 9.19
N GLU A 364 -20.23 -16.25 10.20
CA GLU A 364 -19.13 -15.41 10.68
C GLU A 364 -17.97 -16.26 11.22
N ILE A 365 -18.28 -17.29 12.01
CA ILE A 365 -17.28 -18.22 12.54
C ILE A 365 -16.57 -18.95 11.41
N ALA A 366 -17.31 -19.43 10.41
CA ALA A 366 -16.74 -20.11 9.25
C ALA A 366 -15.89 -19.17 8.37
N ASN A 367 -16.33 -17.92 8.18
CA ASN A 367 -15.56 -16.89 7.46
C ASN A 367 -14.22 -16.57 8.12
N HIS A 368 -14.11 -16.79 9.42
CA HIS A 368 -12.90 -16.57 10.21
C HIS A 368 -12.20 -17.86 10.67
N ALA A 369 -12.52 -19.02 10.06
CA ALA A 369 -11.99 -20.32 10.49
C ALA A 369 -10.46 -20.37 10.52
N ARG A 370 -9.78 -19.79 9.51
CA ARG A 370 -8.30 -19.74 9.46
C ARG A 370 -7.74 -18.85 10.56
N GLU A 371 -8.34 -17.69 10.80
CA GLU A 371 -7.93 -16.76 11.85
C GLU A 371 -8.12 -17.39 13.24
N ILE A 372 -9.26 -18.04 13.50
CA ILE A 372 -9.53 -18.76 14.76
C ILE A 372 -8.50 -19.88 14.97
N TYR A 373 -8.23 -20.67 13.93
CA TYR A 373 -7.20 -21.72 13.95
C TYR A 373 -5.81 -21.16 14.31
N LEU A 374 -5.38 -20.06 13.69
CA LEU A 374 -4.05 -19.49 13.93
C LEU A 374 -3.95 -18.76 15.27
N GLN A 375 -4.94 -17.94 15.61
CA GLN A 375 -4.88 -17.02 16.75
C GLN A 375 -5.27 -17.67 18.08
N ALA A 376 -6.27 -18.57 18.05
CA ALA A 376 -6.79 -19.22 19.25
C ALA A 376 -6.47 -20.72 19.32
N GLY A 377 -6.43 -21.43 18.19
CA GLY A 377 -6.08 -22.86 18.19
C GLY A 377 -4.58 -23.12 18.36
N ARG A 378 -3.79 -22.74 17.35
CA ARG A 378 -2.34 -23.04 17.26
C ARG A 378 -1.45 -22.12 18.08
N SER A 379 -1.89 -20.89 18.31
CA SER A 379 -1.19 -19.95 19.18
C SER A 379 -2.07 -19.60 20.38
N HIS A 380 -1.46 -18.89 21.33
CA HIS A 380 -2.12 -18.34 22.51
C HIS A 380 -2.33 -16.83 22.36
N ALA A 381 -2.33 -16.31 21.12
CA ALA A 381 -2.43 -14.87 20.84
C ALA A 381 -3.83 -14.33 21.15
N MET A 382 -4.86 -15.16 20.95
CA MET A 382 -6.24 -14.85 21.30
C MET A 382 -6.79 -15.88 22.30
N PRO A 383 -7.59 -15.42 23.28
CA PRO A 383 -7.74 -14.02 23.70
C PRO A 383 -6.41 -13.48 24.26
N PRO A 384 -6.13 -12.16 24.20
CA PRO A 384 -4.93 -11.59 24.79
C PRO A 384 -4.88 -11.92 26.28
N ALA A 385 -3.73 -12.39 26.76
CA ALA A 385 -3.55 -12.89 28.13
C ALA A 385 -4.54 -14.00 28.56
N ASN A 386 -5.17 -14.69 27.60
CA ASN A 386 -6.22 -15.69 27.82
C ASN A 386 -7.35 -15.21 28.73
N VAL A 387 -7.77 -13.94 28.60
CA VAL A 387 -8.73 -13.29 29.51
C VAL A 387 -10.09 -13.99 29.64
N THR A 388 -10.51 -14.78 28.64
CA THR A 388 -11.74 -15.58 28.69
C THR A 388 -11.51 -17.05 29.04
N GLY A 389 -10.27 -17.44 29.34
CA GLY A 389 -9.92 -18.76 29.85
C GLY A 389 -10.12 -19.90 28.86
N VAL A 390 -9.66 -19.75 27.61
CA VAL A 390 -9.71 -20.84 26.63
C VAL A 390 -8.79 -21.98 27.09
N SER A 391 -9.37 -23.17 27.27
CA SER A 391 -8.65 -24.36 27.75
C SER A 391 -7.83 -25.02 26.64
N ASP A 392 -6.86 -25.86 27.01
CA ASP A 392 -6.06 -26.58 26.02
C ASP A 392 -6.90 -27.55 25.18
N GLU A 393 -7.94 -28.15 25.76
CA GLU A 393 -8.89 -29.02 25.04
C GLU A 393 -9.72 -28.21 24.03
N GLU A 394 -10.18 -27.02 24.40
CA GLU A 394 -10.88 -26.10 23.49
C GLU A 394 -9.96 -25.67 22.35
N ARG A 395 -8.68 -25.38 22.62
CA ARG A 395 -7.69 -25.06 21.57
C ARG A 395 -7.47 -26.25 20.64
N GLN A 396 -7.33 -27.46 21.18
CA GLN A 396 -7.21 -28.68 20.39
C GLN A 396 -8.46 -28.95 19.55
N LEU A 397 -9.66 -28.65 20.05
CA LEU A 397 -10.91 -28.73 19.30
C LEU A 397 -10.91 -27.77 18.11
N LEU A 398 -10.53 -26.50 18.30
CA LEU A 398 -10.42 -25.51 17.23
C LEU A 398 -9.40 -25.94 16.16
N VAL A 399 -8.28 -26.52 16.59
CA VAL A 399 -7.27 -27.12 15.72
C VAL A 399 -7.89 -28.28 14.93
N ALA A 400 -8.40 -29.30 15.60
CA ALA A 400 -8.94 -30.50 14.98
C ALA A 400 -10.07 -30.19 13.97
N TRP A 401 -10.95 -29.24 14.28
CA TRP A 401 -12.00 -28.80 13.38
C TRP A 401 -11.44 -28.23 12.07
N TYR A 402 -10.61 -27.19 12.14
CA TYR A 402 -10.05 -26.56 10.95
C TYR A 402 -9.28 -27.57 10.10
N GLU A 403 -8.51 -28.41 10.78
CA GLU A 403 -7.67 -29.42 10.17
C GLU A 403 -8.45 -30.55 9.49
N SER A 404 -9.54 -31.01 10.10
CA SER A 404 -10.42 -32.05 9.54
C SER A 404 -11.05 -31.59 8.22
N VAL A 405 -11.42 -30.32 8.12
CA VAL A 405 -12.04 -29.74 6.93
C VAL A 405 -11.00 -29.58 5.81
N VAL A 406 -9.84 -29.02 6.14
CA VAL A 406 -8.77 -28.77 5.17
C VAL A 406 -8.16 -30.08 4.65
N ASN A 407 -8.05 -31.11 5.48
CA ASN A 407 -7.52 -32.42 5.07
C ASN A 407 -8.59 -33.37 4.48
N GLY A 408 -9.84 -33.26 4.93
CA GLY A 408 -10.97 -34.11 4.49
C GLY A 408 -11.43 -33.85 3.05
N GLY A 409 -11.06 -32.71 2.45
CA GLY A 409 -11.30 -32.43 1.03
C GLY A 409 -10.46 -33.26 0.04
N LYS A 410 -9.69 -34.25 0.49
CA LYS A 410 -8.83 -35.12 -0.34
C LYS A 410 -9.35 -36.54 -0.55
N THR A 411 -10.61 -36.82 -0.22
CA THR A 411 -11.22 -38.15 -0.40
C THR A 411 -12.46 -38.13 -1.30
N GLN A 412 -12.38 -37.41 -2.43
CA GLN A 412 -13.23 -37.65 -3.59
C GLN A 412 -12.41 -37.64 -4.87
#